data_AF-A0A2A3T902-F1
#
_entry.id   AF-A0A2A3T902-F1
#
_cell.length_a   1.000
_cell.length_b   1.000
_cell.length_c   1.000
_cell.angle_alpha   90.00
_cell.angle_beta   90.00
_cell.angle_gamma   90.00
#
_symmetry.space_group_name_H-M   'P 1'
#
loop_
_entity.id
_entity.type
_entity.pdbx_description
1 polymer ?
#
loop_
_entity_poly.entity_id
_entity_poly.type
_entity_poly.pdbx_seq_one_letter_code
_entity_poly.pdbx_strand_id
1 'polypeptide(L)'
;MFDNLRNAFSNAAKSFGEKELKEKDIEDILFQLELSLMESDVATEVIDGIKVNLKEKLIGAKVDKHTIEKFVKDSLISYISILFDNAGTYDLFEKINEKKKQNQPFLILFVGINGTGKTTSLAKMAYLLQQAKYSIVVAAADTFRAGAIEQLREHTKRLNLKLVAQNYNSDPAAVARDAVLYAKSHKTDCVLIDTAGRMQTSENLMQQIEKITKVVKPDMKIFVGDSLAGNDTVNQAREFFKYVDFDASILTKSDADARGGAALSIVQVTSTPILYLGVGQEYPDLKPFDKDSFLETVFGSLDDVELKKESEPTPEPEPTPEPTPEPTPEPTPEPTPEPTPEPTPEPTPEPTPEPEPTPEPEPTPEPTPEPTPEPTPEPTPEPTPEPTPETSDDDPFQGINDDEITTYSELFSVPPPENDDEAIKLGKKIREWIKNGKPNPCESKSTVDDSEDDDVQKHDKEEKSKKKGRFGFFKK
;
A
#
# COMPACT_ATOMS: atom_id res chain seq x y z
N MET A 1 12.53 -17.59 -14.96
CA MET A 1 11.33 -17.10 -14.28
C MET A 1 10.59 -18.32 -13.78
N PHE A 2 10.24 -18.36 -12.50
CA PHE A 2 9.47 -19.45 -11.86
C PHE A 2 10.13 -20.85 -11.89
N ASP A 3 11.46 -20.91 -11.98
CA ASP A 3 12.21 -22.17 -12.09
C ASP A 3 12.01 -23.11 -10.88
N ASN A 4 11.89 -22.57 -9.66
CA ASN A 4 11.66 -23.38 -8.46
C ASN A 4 10.28 -24.02 -8.46
N LEU A 5 9.24 -23.25 -8.79
CA LEU A 5 7.87 -23.75 -8.89
C LEU A 5 7.75 -24.84 -9.96
N ARG A 6 8.40 -24.63 -11.12
CA ARG A 6 8.49 -25.65 -12.18
C ARG A 6 9.15 -26.94 -11.68
N ASN A 7 10.26 -26.82 -10.97
CA ASN A 7 10.97 -27.98 -10.44
C ASN A 7 10.14 -28.72 -9.38
N ALA A 8 9.46 -27.99 -8.48
CA ALA A 8 8.58 -28.55 -7.46
C ALA A 8 7.48 -29.41 -8.09
N PHE A 9 6.74 -28.86 -9.06
CA PHE A 9 5.67 -29.59 -9.72
C PHE A 9 6.16 -30.75 -10.59
N SER A 10 7.26 -30.57 -11.33
CA SER A 10 7.84 -31.65 -12.14
C SER A 10 8.34 -32.81 -11.29
N ASN A 11 9.01 -32.54 -10.17
CA ASN A 11 9.51 -33.57 -9.26
C ASN A 11 8.37 -34.34 -8.58
N ALA A 12 7.30 -33.64 -8.19
CA ALA A 12 6.11 -34.28 -7.65
C ALA A 12 5.47 -35.22 -8.67
N ALA A 13 5.23 -34.75 -9.91
CA ALA A 13 4.64 -35.56 -10.97
C ALA A 13 5.47 -36.84 -11.26
N LYS A 14 6.80 -36.72 -11.35
CA LYS A 14 7.71 -37.87 -11.55
C LYS A 14 7.69 -38.86 -10.37
N SER A 15 7.66 -38.35 -9.14
CA SER A 15 7.67 -39.18 -7.93
C SER A 15 6.45 -40.11 -7.85
N PHE A 16 5.30 -39.66 -8.35
CA PHE A 16 4.10 -40.50 -8.47
C PHE A 16 4.23 -41.58 -9.55
N GLY A 17 5.02 -41.35 -10.60
CA GLY A 17 5.28 -42.30 -11.70
C GLY A 17 6.17 -43.48 -11.35
N GLU A 18 7.05 -43.34 -10.35
CA GLU A 18 8.08 -44.35 -10.07
C GLU A 18 7.64 -45.44 -9.09
N LYS A 19 6.64 -45.18 -8.24
CA LYS A 19 6.23 -46.06 -7.12
C LYS A 19 4.88 -46.75 -7.34
N GLU A 20 4.71 -47.92 -6.71
CA GLU A 20 3.39 -48.55 -6.56
C GLU A 20 2.66 -47.84 -5.41
N LEU A 21 1.55 -47.16 -5.70
CA LEU A 21 0.94 -46.23 -4.75
C LEU A 21 0.17 -46.95 -3.64
N LYS A 22 0.73 -46.98 -2.43
CA LYS A 22 -0.04 -47.17 -1.21
C LYS A 22 -0.38 -45.80 -0.61
N GLU A 23 -1.40 -45.75 0.24
CA GLU A 23 -1.85 -44.50 0.87
C GLU A 23 -0.72 -43.75 1.58
N LYS A 24 0.17 -44.48 2.28
CA LYS A 24 1.36 -43.91 2.92
C LYS A 24 2.37 -43.31 1.92
N ASP A 25 2.55 -43.94 0.76
CA ASP A 25 3.48 -43.44 -0.26
C ASP A 25 2.96 -42.12 -0.88
N ILE A 26 1.64 -41.96 -0.97
CA ILE A 26 1.01 -40.70 -1.42
C ILE A 26 1.27 -39.58 -0.40
N GLU A 27 1.11 -39.85 0.89
CA GLU A 27 1.35 -38.85 1.94
C GLU A 27 2.80 -38.36 1.96
N ASP A 28 3.77 -39.27 1.81
CA ASP A 28 5.19 -38.91 1.75
C ASP A 28 5.49 -38.01 0.54
N ILE A 29 4.90 -38.28 -0.63
CA ILE A 29 5.08 -37.45 -1.84
C ILE A 29 4.42 -36.08 -1.67
N LEU A 30 3.20 -36.03 -1.12
CA LEU A 30 2.49 -34.77 -0.86
C LEU A 30 3.25 -33.89 0.15
N PHE A 31 3.90 -34.50 1.14
CA PHE A 31 4.75 -33.77 2.08
C PHE A 31 6.01 -33.21 1.41
N GLN A 32 6.64 -33.94 0.48
CA GLN A 32 7.76 -33.40 -0.30
C GLN A 32 7.34 -32.26 -1.24
N LEU A 33 6.15 -32.39 -1.84
CA LEU A 33 5.57 -31.31 -2.65
C LEU A 33 5.31 -30.06 -1.79
N GLU A 34 4.75 -30.23 -0.60
CA GLU A 34 4.54 -29.14 0.37
C GLU A 34 5.83 -28.39 0.68
N LEU A 35 6.89 -29.09 1.07
CA LEU A 35 8.19 -28.47 1.35
C LEU A 35 8.71 -27.69 0.13
N SER A 36 8.63 -28.27 -1.06
CA SER A 36 9.10 -27.64 -2.30
C SER A 36 8.29 -26.37 -2.66
N LEU A 37 6.99 -26.38 -2.39
CA LEU A 37 6.11 -25.23 -2.63
C LEU A 37 6.33 -24.14 -1.58
N MET A 38 6.55 -24.50 -0.31
CA MET A 38 6.93 -23.55 0.73
C MET A 38 8.25 -22.85 0.40
N GLU A 39 9.26 -23.58 -0.08
CA GLU A 39 10.54 -23.02 -0.57
C GLU A 39 10.38 -22.10 -1.80
N SER A 40 9.28 -22.25 -2.53
CA SER A 40 8.92 -21.44 -3.70
C SER A 40 8.03 -20.23 -3.33
N ASP A 41 7.91 -19.89 -2.04
CA ASP A 41 7.05 -18.82 -1.52
C ASP A 41 5.57 -18.96 -1.91
N VAL A 42 5.08 -20.19 -1.96
CA VAL A 42 3.65 -20.46 -2.10
C VAL A 42 3.00 -20.43 -0.72
N ALA A 43 1.90 -19.70 -0.57
CA ALA A 43 1.16 -19.59 0.68
C ALA A 43 0.58 -20.94 1.09
N THR A 44 0.56 -21.19 2.41
CA THR A 44 0.09 -22.47 2.98
C THR A 44 -1.32 -22.81 2.52
N GLU A 45 -2.22 -21.84 2.41
CA GLU A 45 -3.60 -22.08 1.94
C GLU A 45 -3.67 -22.63 0.51
N VAL A 46 -2.75 -22.19 -0.36
CA VAL A 46 -2.63 -22.72 -1.72
C VAL A 46 -2.12 -24.16 -1.67
N ILE A 47 -1.08 -24.40 -0.86
CA ILE A 47 -0.45 -25.73 -0.73
C ILE A 47 -1.46 -26.74 -0.20
N ASP A 48 -2.22 -26.38 0.83
CA ASP A 48 -3.27 -27.21 1.41
C ASP A 48 -4.35 -27.52 0.38
N GLY A 49 -4.80 -26.52 -0.38
CA GLY A 49 -5.77 -26.72 -1.46
C GLY A 49 -5.27 -27.66 -2.56
N ILE A 50 -4.00 -27.53 -2.95
CA ILE A 50 -3.33 -28.46 -3.90
C ILE A 50 -3.32 -29.88 -3.34
N LYS A 51 -2.90 -30.06 -2.08
CA LYS A 51 -2.80 -31.38 -1.43
C LYS A 51 -4.15 -32.06 -1.33
N VAL A 52 -5.19 -31.33 -0.90
CA VAL A 52 -6.55 -31.86 -0.81
C VAL A 52 -7.04 -32.28 -2.20
N ASN A 53 -6.90 -31.42 -3.21
CA ASN A 53 -7.33 -31.72 -4.58
C ASN A 53 -6.63 -32.96 -5.16
N LEU A 54 -5.32 -33.08 -4.97
CA LEU A 54 -4.56 -34.23 -5.44
C LEU A 54 -4.91 -35.50 -4.66
N LYS A 55 -5.04 -35.42 -3.34
CA LYS A 55 -5.39 -36.58 -2.49
C LYS A 55 -6.74 -37.15 -2.89
N GLU A 56 -7.75 -36.31 -3.12
CA GLU A 56 -9.08 -36.75 -3.57
C GLU A 56 -9.06 -37.40 -4.95
N LYS A 57 -8.27 -36.86 -5.89
CA LYS A 57 -8.15 -37.41 -7.25
C LYS A 57 -7.33 -38.69 -7.33
N LEU A 58 -6.40 -38.91 -6.40
CA LEU A 58 -5.49 -40.06 -6.38
C LEU A 58 -6.02 -41.23 -5.53
N ILE A 59 -6.75 -40.96 -4.44
CA ILE A 59 -7.32 -42.01 -3.60
C ILE A 59 -8.39 -42.78 -4.39
N GLY A 60 -8.16 -44.09 -4.57
CA GLY A 60 -9.08 -44.99 -5.26
C GLY A 60 -9.00 -44.96 -6.79
N ALA A 61 -8.19 -44.08 -7.38
CA ALA A 61 -7.95 -44.04 -8.81
C ALA A 61 -7.00 -45.18 -9.23
N LYS A 62 -7.45 -46.05 -10.15
CA LYS A 62 -6.59 -47.05 -10.81
C LYS A 62 -5.90 -46.39 -12.00
N VAL A 63 -4.85 -45.63 -11.73
CA VAL A 63 -4.06 -44.98 -12.78
C VAL A 63 -2.91 -45.89 -13.17
N ASP A 64 -2.70 -46.07 -14.48
CA ASP A 64 -1.56 -46.83 -14.98
C ASP A 64 -0.26 -46.08 -14.67
N LYS A 65 0.79 -46.82 -14.30
CA LYS A 65 2.10 -46.27 -13.92
C LYS A 65 2.70 -45.36 -15.00
N HIS A 66 2.44 -45.64 -16.27
CA HIS A 66 2.93 -44.83 -17.39
C HIS A 66 2.12 -43.54 -17.61
N THR A 67 0.93 -43.43 -17.02
CA THR A 67 0.01 -42.29 -17.21
C THR A 67 -0.11 -41.39 -16.00
N ILE A 68 0.37 -41.82 -14.84
CA ILE A 68 0.17 -41.11 -13.58
C ILE A 68 0.92 -39.78 -13.49
N GLU A 69 2.13 -39.70 -14.05
CA GLU A 69 2.87 -38.43 -14.12
C GLU A 69 2.06 -37.37 -14.87
N LYS A 70 1.52 -37.75 -16.04
CA LYS A 70 0.63 -36.90 -16.83
C LYS A 70 -0.63 -36.55 -16.04
N PHE A 71 -1.28 -37.52 -15.41
CA PHE A 71 -2.50 -37.28 -14.61
C PHE A 71 -2.28 -36.28 -13.46
N VAL A 72 -1.16 -36.38 -12.74
CA VAL A 72 -0.82 -35.45 -11.65
C VAL A 72 -0.54 -34.05 -12.22
N LYS A 73 0.24 -33.98 -13.32
CA LYS A 73 0.52 -32.72 -14.02
C LYS A 73 -0.78 -32.03 -14.46
N ASP A 74 -1.67 -32.76 -15.14
CA ASP A 74 -2.96 -32.25 -15.62
C ASP A 74 -3.86 -31.81 -14.45
N SER A 75 -3.82 -32.55 -13.34
CA SER A 75 -4.57 -32.20 -12.13
C SER A 75 -4.09 -30.92 -11.48
N LEU A 76 -2.77 -30.71 -11.41
CA LEU A 76 -2.15 -29.48 -10.91
C LEU A 76 -2.46 -28.28 -11.81
N ILE A 77 -2.29 -28.45 -13.13
CA ILE A 77 -2.62 -27.41 -14.12
C ILE A 77 -4.09 -27.02 -14.00
N SER A 78 -4.99 -28.00 -13.94
CA SER A 78 -6.42 -27.77 -13.78
C SER A 78 -6.74 -27.00 -12.50
N TYR A 79 -6.16 -27.39 -11.36
CA TYR A 79 -6.37 -26.69 -10.10
C TYR A 79 -5.92 -25.22 -10.15
N ILE A 80 -4.71 -24.97 -10.67
CA ILE A 80 -4.16 -23.62 -10.76
C ILE A 80 -4.92 -22.78 -11.79
N SER A 81 -5.34 -23.37 -12.90
CA SER A 81 -6.16 -22.70 -13.91
C SER A 81 -7.49 -22.24 -13.31
N ILE A 82 -8.18 -23.12 -12.58
CA ILE A 82 -9.43 -22.79 -11.86
C ILE A 82 -9.21 -21.67 -10.84
N LEU A 83 -8.09 -21.69 -10.11
CA LEU A 83 -7.75 -20.65 -9.15
C LEU A 83 -7.66 -19.27 -9.84
N PHE A 84 -7.00 -19.17 -10.99
CA PHE A 84 -6.95 -17.93 -11.76
C PHE A 84 -8.31 -17.56 -12.37
N ASP A 85 -9.10 -18.54 -12.83
CA ASP A 85 -10.43 -18.28 -13.39
C ASP A 85 -11.42 -17.76 -12.34
N ASN A 86 -11.35 -18.26 -11.11
CA ASN A 86 -12.17 -17.80 -9.99
C ASN A 86 -11.89 -16.34 -9.61
N ALA A 87 -10.67 -15.87 -9.82
CA ALA A 87 -10.34 -14.45 -9.63
C ALA A 87 -10.86 -13.57 -10.76
N GLY A 88 -11.31 -14.17 -11.86
CA GLY A 88 -11.92 -13.49 -13.00
C GLY A 88 -10.90 -12.81 -13.91
N THR A 89 -11.42 -12.05 -14.87
CA THR A 89 -10.63 -11.24 -15.79
C THR A 89 -11.12 -9.79 -15.73
N TYR A 90 -10.24 -8.87 -16.08
CA TYR A 90 -10.57 -7.45 -16.08
C TYR A 90 -10.00 -6.78 -17.34
N ASP A 91 -10.89 -6.41 -18.25
CA ASP A 91 -10.52 -5.60 -19.42
C ASP A 91 -10.49 -4.12 -19.04
N LEU A 92 -9.27 -3.63 -18.74
CA LEU A 92 -9.04 -2.24 -18.39
C LEU A 92 -9.49 -1.27 -19.50
N PHE A 93 -9.28 -1.63 -20.77
CA PHE A 93 -9.58 -0.75 -21.89
C PHE A 93 -11.09 -0.66 -22.14
N GLU A 94 -11.81 -1.77 -22.00
CA GLU A 94 -13.27 -1.78 -22.06
C GLU A 94 -13.86 -0.85 -20.99
N LYS A 95 -13.40 -0.99 -19.74
CA LYS A 95 -13.89 -0.20 -18.60
C LYS A 95 -13.59 1.30 -18.74
N ILE A 96 -12.42 1.66 -19.26
CA ILE A 96 -12.10 3.06 -19.60
C ILE A 96 -13.06 3.57 -20.69
N ASN A 97 -13.34 2.78 -21.72
CA ASN A 97 -14.25 3.18 -22.81
C ASN A 97 -15.70 3.33 -22.33
N GLU A 98 -16.17 2.49 -21.40
CA GLU A 98 -17.49 2.65 -20.77
C GLU A 98 -17.62 4.01 -20.08
N LYS A 99 -16.62 4.41 -19.27
CA LYS A 99 -16.62 5.73 -18.60
C LYS A 99 -16.49 6.88 -19.59
N LYS A 100 -15.64 6.73 -20.60
CA LYS A 100 -15.46 7.72 -21.67
C LYS A 100 -16.77 8.00 -22.41
N LYS A 101 -17.59 6.98 -22.71
CA LYS A 101 -18.93 7.15 -23.31
C LYS A 101 -19.87 7.96 -22.44
N GLN A 102 -19.69 7.91 -21.12
CA GLN A 102 -20.46 8.70 -20.14
C GLN A 102 -19.86 10.10 -19.90
N ASN A 103 -18.83 10.50 -20.66
CA ASN A 103 -18.05 11.73 -20.44
C ASN A 103 -17.48 11.84 -19.02
N GLN A 104 -17.08 10.71 -18.43
CA GLN A 104 -16.44 10.66 -17.12
C GLN A 104 -15.01 10.12 -17.26
N PRO A 105 -14.03 10.66 -16.50
CA PRO A 105 -12.71 10.05 -16.42
C PRO A 105 -12.79 8.72 -15.66
N PHE A 106 -12.01 7.74 -16.10
CA PHE A 106 -11.77 6.49 -15.38
C PHE A 106 -10.68 6.69 -14.32
N LEU A 107 -10.97 6.35 -13.06
CA LEU A 107 -10.12 6.67 -11.92
C LEU A 107 -9.37 5.43 -11.40
N ILE A 108 -8.04 5.45 -11.43
CA ILE A 108 -7.18 4.33 -11.00
C ILE A 108 -6.35 4.74 -9.79
N LEU A 109 -6.53 4.04 -8.67
CA LEU A 109 -5.80 4.23 -7.42
C LEU A 109 -4.73 3.15 -7.27
N PHE A 110 -3.46 3.53 -7.14
CA PHE A 110 -2.36 2.60 -6.91
C PHE A 110 -2.01 2.53 -5.44
N VAL A 111 -2.04 1.33 -4.87
CA VAL A 111 -1.74 1.06 -3.45
C VAL A 111 -0.64 0.00 -3.31
N GLY A 112 -0.07 -0.12 -2.13
CA GLY A 112 1.05 -1.03 -1.85
C GLY A 112 2.21 -0.32 -1.17
N ILE A 113 3.31 -1.03 -0.91
CA ILE A 113 4.34 -0.55 0.02
C ILE A 113 5.51 0.15 -0.68
N ASN A 114 6.37 0.81 0.09
CA ASN A 114 7.53 1.51 -0.41
C ASN A 114 8.51 0.49 -1.01
N GLY A 115 9.06 0.81 -2.18
CA GLY A 115 10.02 -0.06 -2.85
C GLY A 115 9.42 -1.20 -3.69
N THR A 116 8.09 -1.36 -3.72
CA THR A 116 7.41 -2.33 -4.63
C THR A 116 7.26 -1.85 -6.06
N GLY A 117 7.65 -0.60 -6.35
CA GLY A 117 7.60 -0.04 -7.70
C GLY A 117 6.26 0.60 -8.08
N LYS A 118 5.43 1.08 -7.11
CA LYS A 118 4.18 1.81 -7.37
C LYS A 118 4.31 2.96 -8.37
N THR A 119 5.10 3.99 -8.04
CA THR A 119 5.30 5.19 -8.87
C THR A 119 5.78 4.82 -10.28
N THR A 120 6.70 3.85 -10.37
CA THR A 120 7.19 3.33 -11.67
C THR A 120 6.09 2.58 -12.42
N SER A 121 5.30 1.74 -11.76
CA SER A 121 4.21 0.97 -12.38
C SER A 121 3.10 1.88 -12.87
N LEU A 122 2.78 2.95 -12.12
CA LEU A 122 1.87 4.00 -12.56
C LEU A 122 2.41 4.68 -13.83
N ALA A 123 3.69 5.04 -13.86
CA ALA A 123 4.29 5.67 -15.05
C ALA A 123 4.29 4.72 -16.26
N LYS A 124 4.56 3.43 -16.07
CA LYS A 124 4.45 2.41 -17.13
C LYS A 124 3.01 2.23 -17.62
N MET A 125 2.03 2.20 -16.71
CA MET A 125 0.62 2.16 -17.08
C MET A 125 0.20 3.42 -17.84
N ALA A 126 0.68 4.60 -17.42
CA ALA A 126 0.44 5.85 -18.13
C ALA A 126 0.99 5.80 -19.56
N TYR A 127 2.20 5.27 -19.75
CA TYR A 127 2.76 5.04 -21.08
C TYR A 127 1.89 4.07 -21.91
N LEU A 128 1.48 2.94 -21.35
CA LEU A 128 0.62 1.95 -22.01
C LEU A 128 -0.72 2.57 -22.46
N LEU A 129 -1.37 3.34 -21.59
CA LEU A 129 -2.61 4.05 -21.90
C LEU A 129 -2.40 5.15 -22.96
N GLN A 130 -1.26 5.85 -22.94
CA GLN A 130 -0.92 6.86 -23.96
C GLN A 130 -0.69 6.23 -25.33
N GLN A 131 -0.05 5.05 -25.40
CA GLN A 131 0.09 4.31 -26.66
C GLN A 131 -1.28 3.93 -27.24
N ALA A 132 -2.22 3.57 -26.37
CA ALA A 132 -3.63 3.33 -26.72
C ALA A 132 -4.46 4.62 -26.94
N LYS A 133 -3.82 5.80 -26.99
CA LYS A 133 -4.41 7.11 -27.30
C LYS A 133 -5.40 7.65 -26.26
N TYR A 134 -5.30 7.21 -25.00
CA TYR A 134 -6.01 7.84 -23.90
C TYR A 134 -5.26 9.08 -23.39
N SER A 135 -6.02 10.12 -23.06
CA SER A 135 -5.55 11.29 -22.34
C SER A 135 -5.53 11.00 -20.83
N ILE A 136 -4.46 11.43 -20.15
CA ILE A 136 -4.17 11.01 -18.77
C ILE A 136 -3.77 12.23 -17.92
N VAL A 137 -4.28 12.26 -16.70
CA VAL A 137 -3.84 13.17 -15.63
C VAL A 137 -3.33 12.33 -14.47
N VAL A 138 -2.27 12.79 -13.80
CA VAL A 138 -1.64 12.08 -12.70
C VAL A 138 -1.77 12.89 -11.42
N ALA A 139 -2.08 12.24 -10.30
CA ALA A 139 -2.16 12.82 -8.96
C ALA A 139 -1.01 12.31 -8.08
N ALA A 140 -0.21 13.22 -7.52
CA ALA A 140 0.82 12.89 -6.52
C ALA A 140 0.21 12.86 -5.10
N ALA A 141 -0.49 11.77 -4.76
CA ALA A 141 -1.11 11.61 -3.45
C ALA A 141 -0.15 11.06 -2.37
N ASP A 142 1.12 10.75 -2.68
CA ASP A 142 2.20 10.62 -1.69
C ASP A 142 2.70 12.01 -1.27
N THR A 143 1.94 12.70 -0.42
CA THR A 143 2.20 14.10 -0.02
C THR A 143 3.30 14.25 1.04
N PHE A 144 3.79 13.13 1.59
CA PHE A 144 4.79 13.07 2.67
C PHE A 144 6.19 12.74 2.19
N ARG A 145 6.39 12.37 0.93
CA ARG A 145 7.72 12.00 0.41
C ARG A 145 8.09 12.92 -0.74
N ALA A 146 8.84 13.97 -0.43
CA ALA A 146 9.29 14.95 -1.44
C ALA A 146 10.01 14.27 -2.63
N GLY A 147 10.84 13.26 -2.36
CA GLY A 147 11.50 12.48 -3.40
C GLY A 147 10.55 11.65 -4.27
N ALA A 148 9.43 11.16 -3.72
CA ALA A 148 8.41 10.45 -4.51
C ALA A 148 7.65 11.40 -5.44
N ILE A 149 7.29 12.59 -4.94
CA ILE A 149 6.66 13.65 -5.75
C ILE A 149 7.59 14.06 -6.89
N GLU A 150 8.88 14.28 -6.62
CA GLU A 150 9.83 14.69 -7.65
C GLU A 150 10.10 13.55 -8.66
N GLN A 151 10.18 12.30 -8.20
CA GLN A 151 10.25 11.14 -9.11
C GLN A 151 9.04 11.08 -10.05
N LEU A 152 7.83 11.26 -9.50
CA LEU A 152 6.60 11.28 -10.30
C LEU A 152 6.53 12.48 -11.25
N ARG A 153 7.06 13.64 -10.82
CA ARG A 153 7.22 14.84 -11.67
C ARG A 153 8.14 14.60 -12.85
N GLU A 154 9.27 13.92 -12.64
CA GLU A 154 10.16 13.55 -13.73
C GLU A 154 9.52 12.56 -14.71
N HIS A 155 8.79 11.55 -14.23
CA HIS A 155 8.04 10.65 -15.10
C HIS A 155 6.98 11.38 -15.93
N THR A 156 6.16 12.21 -15.29
CA THR A 156 5.10 12.97 -15.98
C THR A 156 5.68 13.97 -16.97
N LYS A 157 6.80 14.63 -16.67
CA LYS A 157 7.52 15.49 -17.60
C LYS A 157 8.02 14.73 -18.83
N ARG A 158 8.64 13.54 -18.63
CA ARG A 158 9.12 12.68 -19.74
C ARG A 158 7.98 12.18 -20.62
N LEU A 159 6.83 11.87 -20.04
CA LEU A 159 5.64 11.40 -20.75
C LEU A 159 4.74 12.54 -21.26
N ASN A 160 5.11 13.80 -21.00
CA ASN A 160 4.33 15.00 -21.30
C ASN A 160 2.88 14.93 -20.75
N LEU A 161 2.74 14.55 -19.49
CA LEU A 161 1.47 14.39 -18.78
C LEU A 161 1.24 15.52 -17.78
N LYS A 162 -0.03 15.87 -17.56
CA LYS A 162 -0.38 16.80 -16.48
C LYS A 162 -0.24 16.12 -15.13
N LEU A 163 0.63 16.67 -14.29
CA LEU A 163 0.72 16.36 -12.86
C LEU A 163 -0.14 17.34 -12.05
N VAL A 164 -0.93 16.80 -11.13
CA VAL A 164 -1.57 17.51 -10.03
C VAL A 164 -0.86 17.12 -8.73
N ALA A 165 -0.28 18.12 -8.09
CA ALA A 165 0.42 18.00 -6.82
C ALA A 165 0.16 19.27 -6.02
N GLN A 166 0.06 19.15 -4.71
CA GLN A 166 -0.03 20.28 -3.77
C GLN A 166 1.28 20.41 -2.97
N ASN A 167 1.30 21.34 -2.02
CA ASN A 167 2.42 21.52 -1.10
C ASN A 167 2.67 20.25 -0.28
N TYR A 168 3.89 20.12 0.23
CA TYR A 168 4.27 19.04 1.14
C TYR A 168 3.35 19.00 2.37
N ASN A 169 3.06 17.80 2.89
CA ASN A 169 2.11 17.56 3.99
C ASN A 169 0.65 17.98 3.72
N SER A 170 0.29 18.21 2.45
CA SER A 170 -1.11 18.38 2.06
C SER A 170 -1.92 17.09 2.24
N ASP A 171 -3.25 17.22 2.27
CA ASP A 171 -4.15 16.07 2.36
C ASP A 171 -4.14 15.27 1.04
N PRO A 172 -3.72 13.98 1.04
CA PRO A 172 -3.71 13.14 -0.16
C PRO A 172 -5.06 13.08 -0.90
N ALA A 173 -6.16 13.07 -0.14
CA ALA A 173 -7.51 13.02 -0.72
C ALA A 173 -7.87 14.31 -1.46
N ALA A 174 -7.38 15.47 -1.00
CA ALA A 174 -7.55 16.74 -1.69
C ALA A 174 -6.79 16.76 -3.03
N VAL A 175 -5.53 16.29 -3.05
CA VAL A 175 -4.74 16.18 -4.30
C VAL A 175 -5.44 15.28 -5.32
N ALA A 176 -5.90 14.11 -4.88
CA ALA A 176 -6.62 13.19 -5.74
C ALA A 176 -7.94 13.80 -6.24
N ARG A 177 -8.65 14.56 -5.40
CA ARG A 177 -9.88 15.25 -5.79
C ARG A 177 -9.65 16.36 -6.82
N ASP A 178 -8.59 17.14 -6.65
CA ASP A 178 -8.21 18.19 -7.60
C ASP A 178 -7.87 17.62 -8.98
N ALA A 179 -7.21 16.46 -9.01
CA ALA A 179 -6.92 15.75 -10.26
C ALA A 179 -8.20 15.31 -10.98
N VAL A 180 -9.20 14.83 -10.23
CA VAL A 180 -10.51 14.46 -10.79
C VAL A 180 -11.26 15.68 -11.32
N LEU A 181 -11.23 16.81 -10.61
CA LEU A 181 -11.82 18.08 -11.07
C LEU A 181 -11.15 18.58 -12.35
N TYR A 182 -9.82 18.53 -12.39
CA TYR A 182 -9.06 18.88 -13.58
C TYR A 182 -9.44 17.98 -14.76
N ALA A 183 -9.44 16.66 -14.57
CA ALA A 183 -9.79 15.70 -15.62
C ALA A 183 -11.22 15.90 -16.15
N LYS A 184 -12.20 16.17 -15.27
CA LYS A 184 -13.59 16.47 -15.68
C LYS A 184 -13.69 17.75 -16.50
N SER A 185 -12.99 18.82 -16.10
CA SER A 185 -13.02 20.10 -16.82
C SER A 185 -12.28 20.04 -18.17
N HIS A 186 -11.26 19.19 -18.29
CA HIS A 186 -10.45 19.04 -19.50
C HIS A 186 -10.85 17.82 -20.35
N LYS A 187 -11.94 17.12 -19.98
CA LYS A 187 -12.42 15.89 -20.65
C LYS A 187 -11.32 14.84 -20.85
N THR A 188 -10.49 14.67 -19.84
CA THR A 188 -9.44 13.66 -19.82
C THR A 188 -10.04 12.26 -19.59
N ASP A 189 -9.48 11.25 -20.25
CA ASP A 189 -10.01 9.89 -20.21
C ASP A 189 -9.69 9.17 -18.89
N CYS A 190 -8.49 9.37 -18.33
CA CYS A 190 -8.04 8.66 -17.13
C CYS A 190 -7.40 9.58 -16.08
N VAL A 191 -7.56 9.22 -14.80
CA VAL A 191 -6.79 9.78 -13.68
C VAL A 191 -6.04 8.66 -12.98
N LEU A 192 -4.73 8.79 -12.86
CA LEU A 192 -3.87 7.85 -12.13
C LEU A 192 -3.42 8.48 -10.81
N ILE A 193 -3.68 7.81 -9.70
CA ILE A 193 -3.43 8.35 -8.35
C ILE A 193 -2.33 7.51 -7.69
N ASP A 194 -1.16 8.13 -7.44
CA ASP A 194 -0.03 7.51 -6.73
C ASP A 194 -0.15 7.76 -5.23
N THR A 195 -0.34 6.73 -4.40
CA THR A 195 -0.42 6.88 -2.94
C THR A 195 0.91 6.65 -2.25
N ALA A 196 1.00 7.08 -0.98
CA ALA A 196 2.09 6.68 -0.09
C ALA A 196 2.15 5.14 0.10
N GLY A 197 3.30 4.63 0.56
CA GLY A 197 3.55 3.19 0.72
C GLY A 197 4.16 2.71 2.03
N ARG A 198 3.93 3.38 3.16
CA ARG A 198 4.42 2.88 4.46
C ARG A 198 3.54 1.74 5.01
N MET A 199 3.99 0.49 4.99
CA MET A 199 3.17 -0.62 5.53
C MET A 199 3.56 -1.10 6.91
N GLN A 200 4.82 -0.97 7.33
CA GLN A 200 5.23 -1.40 8.67
C GLN A 200 4.51 -0.50 9.70
N THR A 201 3.36 -0.98 10.18
CA THR A 201 2.53 -0.53 11.31
C THR A 201 1.85 0.85 11.27
N SER A 202 1.70 1.51 10.11
CA SER A 202 0.93 2.77 10.10
C SER A 202 -0.54 2.55 9.75
N GLU A 203 -1.40 2.36 10.76
CA GLU A 203 -2.87 2.54 10.63
C GLU A 203 -3.20 3.83 9.87
N ASN A 204 -2.37 4.87 10.06
CA ASN A 204 -2.43 6.13 9.36
C ASN A 204 -2.38 6.00 7.83
N LEU A 205 -1.58 5.10 7.25
CA LEU A 205 -1.56 4.91 5.79
C LEU A 205 -2.90 4.34 5.32
N MET A 206 -3.39 3.29 5.97
CA MET A 206 -4.64 2.64 5.57
C MET A 206 -5.81 3.62 5.70
N GLN A 207 -5.86 4.42 6.77
CA GLN A 207 -6.84 5.49 6.93
C GLN A 207 -6.75 6.55 5.82
N GLN A 208 -5.54 6.91 5.37
CA GLN A 208 -5.36 7.84 4.25
C GLN A 208 -5.88 7.26 2.94
N ILE A 209 -5.58 5.99 2.65
CA ILE A 209 -6.05 5.31 1.43
C ILE A 209 -7.57 5.14 1.48
N GLU A 210 -8.12 4.77 2.64
CA GLU A 210 -9.57 4.67 2.84
C GLU A 210 -10.25 6.04 2.63
N LYS A 211 -9.63 7.13 3.14
CA LYS A 211 -10.11 8.49 2.92
C LYS A 211 -10.10 8.86 1.43
N ILE A 212 -9.03 8.58 0.70
CA ILE A 212 -8.97 8.80 -0.77
C ILE A 212 -10.11 8.02 -1.45
N THR A 213 -10.30 6.76 -1.07
CA THR A 213 -11.35 5.88 -1.63
C THR A 213 -12.75 6.45 -1.39
N LYS A 214 -13.04 6.95 -0.18
CA LYS A 214 -14.32 7.58 0.17
C LYS A 214 -14.56 8.90 -0.59
N VAL A 215 -13.53 9.74 -0.71
CA VAL A 215 -13.64 11.08 -1.32
C VAL A 215 -13.71 11.02 -2.83
N VAL A 216 -12.86 10.21 -3.46
CA VAL A 216 -12.70 10.18 -4.93
C VAL A 216 -13.53 9.08 -5.58
N LYS A 217 -13.85 8.00 -4.85
CA LYS A 217 -14.51 6.79 -5.37
C LYS A 217 -13.82 6.27 -6.63
N PRO A 218 -12.57 5.79 -6.53
CA PRO A 218 -11.85 5.21 -7.67
C PRO A 218 -12.66 4.11 -8.34
N ASP A 219 -12.58 4.03 -9.67
CA ASP A 219 -13.22 2.97 -10.46
C ASP A 219 -12.40 1.67 -10.41
N MET A 220 -11.11 1.79 -10.11
CA MET A 220 -10.20 0.68 -9.95
C MET A 220 -9.14 0.98 -8.89
N LYS A 221 -8.88 0.02 -8.02
CA LYS A 221 -7.81 0.02 -7.03
C LYS A 221 -6.84 -1.10 -7.38
N ILE A 222 -5.58 -0.77 -7.55
CA ILE A 222 -4.54 -1.70 -7.97
C ILE A 222 -3.50 -1.82 -6.87
N PHE A 223 -3.33 -3.03 -6.35
CA PHE A 223 -2.21 -3.35 -5.47
C PHE A 223 -0.94 -3.59 -6.29
N VAL A 224 0.17 -2.94 -5.91
CA VAL A 224 1.47 -3.14 -6.54
C VAL A 224 2.41 -3.85 -5.56
N GLY A 225 2.70 -5.12 -5.86
CA GLY A 225 3.54 -5.99 -5.05
C GLY A 225 4.89 -6.30 -5.71
N ASP A 226 5.90 -6.59 -4.89
CA ASP A 226 7.21 -7.05 -5.33
C ASP A 226 7.25 -8.58 -5.40
N SER A 227 7.42 -9.15 -6.60
CA SER A 227 7.53 -10.61 -6.76
C SER A 227 8.70 -11.21 -5.97
N LEU A 228 9.81 -10.49 -5.80
CA LEU A 228 11.01 -10.99 -5.13
C LEU A 228 10.86 -11.10 -3.61
N ALA A 229 9.92 -10.36 -3.03
CA ALA A 229 9.66 -10.41 -1.60
C ALA A 229 8.82 -11.63 -1.18
N GLY A 230 8.33 -12.43 -2.14
CA GLY A 230 7.71 -13.73 -1.87
C GLY A 230 6.54 -13.63 -0.89
N ASN A 231 6.61 -14.41 0.18
CA ASN A 231 5.58 -14.46 1.23
C ASN A 231 5.33 -13.11 1.91
N ASP A 232 6.32 -12.22 1.99
CA ASP A 232 6.10 -10.88 2.55
C ASP A 232 5.03 -10.17 1.72
N THR A 233 5.21 -10.10 0.39
CA THR A 233 4.25 -9.50 -0.55
C THR A 233 2.84 -10.10 -0.45
N VAL A 234 2.73 -11.40 -0.20
CA VAL A 234 1.44 -12.08 0.03
C VAL A 234 0.75 -11.54 1.30
N ASN A 235 1.51 -11.38 2.39
CA ASN A 235 0.97 -10.82 3.63
C ASN A 235 0.55 -9.35 3.44
N GLN A 236 1.30 -8.57 2.66
CA GLN A 236 0.93 -7.18 2.32
C GLN A 236 -0.37 -7.18 1.53
N ALA A 237 -0.49 -8.00 0.49
CA ALA A 237 -1.69 -8.10 -0.32
C ALA A 237 -2.91 -8.43 0.56
N ARG A 238 -2.78 -9.39 1.48
CA ARG A 238 -3.85 -9.74 2.43
C ARG A 238 -4.25 -8.56 3.32
N GLU A 239 -3.28 -7.82 3.84
CA GLU A 239 -3.54 -6.66 4.69
C GLU A 239 -4.21 -5.53 3.92
N PHE A 240 -3.67 -5.14 2.75
CA PHE A 240 -4.27 -4.12 1.89
C PHE A 240 -5.68 -4.51 1.44
N PHE A 241 -5.91 -5.78 1.10
CA PHE A 241 -7.21 -6.27 0.67
C PHE A 241 -8.24 -6.12 1.79
N LYS A 242 -7.87 -6.48 3.04
CA LYS A 242 -8.73 -6.31 4.21
C LYS A 242 -9.18 -4.86 4.45
N TYR A 243 -8.33 -3.86 4.17
CA TYR A 243 -8.64 -2.45 4.45
C TYR A 243 -9.20 -1.67 3.26
N VAL A 244 -8.79 -2.00 2.05
CA VAL A 244 -9.03 -1.18 0.84
C VAL A 244 -9.84 -1.92 -0.21
N ASP A 245 -9.95 -3.24 -0.09
CA ASP A 245 -10.70 -4.12 -1.00
C ASP A 245 -10.34 -3.85 -2.47
N PHE A 246 -9.06 -4.01 -2.82
CA PHE A 246 -8.56 -3.64 -4.15
C PHE A 246 -9.06 -4.61 -5.22
N ASP A 247 -9.14 -4.14 -6.47
CA ASP A 247 -9.79 -4.88 -7.56
C ASP A 247 -8.83 -5.78 -8.34
N ALA A 248 -7.53 -5.47 -8.30
CA ALA A 248 -6.52 -6.25 -9.02
C ALA A 248 -5.09 -5.98 -8.54
N SER A 249 -4.14 -6.79 -9.03
CA SER A 249 -2.73 -6.68 -8.70
C SER A 249 -1.81 -6.45 -9.92
N ILE A 250 -0.71 -5.73 -9.68
CA ILE A 250 0.47 -5.67 -10.54
C ILE A 250 1.64 -6.24 -9.75
N LEU A 251 2.35 -7.20 -10.33
CA LEU A 251 3.56 -7.75 -9.73
C LEU A 251 4.78 -7.18 -10.43
N THR A 252 5.73 -6.64 -9.67
CA THR A 252 6.96 -6.05 -10.21
C THR A 252 8.16 -6.93 -9.97
N LYS A 253 9.26 -6.66 -10.70
CA LYS A 253 10.52 -7.40 -10.63
C LYS A 253 10.34 -8.89 -10.95
N SER A 254 9.29 -9.22 -11.71
CA SER A 254 8.92 -10.60 -12.01
C SER A 254 9.97 -11.26 -12.92
N ASP A 255 10.72 -10.48 -13.70
CA ASP A 255 11.85 -10.96 -14.51
C ASP A 255 12.95 -11.64 -13.68
N ALA A 256 13.15 -11.19 -12.45
CA ALA A 256 14.13 -11.75 -11.52
C ALA A 256 13.53 -12.80 -10.57
N ASP A 257 12.23 -13.05 -10.62
CA ASP A 257 11.56 -14.01 -9.74
C ASP A 257 11.74 -15.45 -10.24
N ALA A 258 12.65 -16.16 -9.56
CA ALA A 258 12.88 -17.59 -9.77
C ALA A 258 11.87 -18.47 -8.99
N ARG A 259 11.16 -17.92 -8.00
CA ARG A 259 10.29 -18.67 -7.08
C ARG A 259 8.87 -18.78 -7.60
N GLY A 260 8.25 -17.68 -8.04
CA GLY A 260 6.96 -17.68 -8.72
C GLY A 260 5.71 -17.93 -7.87
N GLY A 261 5.87 -18.30 -6.60
CA GLY A 261 4.75 -18.56 -5.70
C GLY A 261 3.92 -17.33 -5.33
N ALA A 262 4.50 -16.12 -5.43
CA ALA A 262 3.81 -14.89 -5.05
C ALA A 262 2.55 -14.63 -5.89
N ALA A 263 2.59 -14.90 -7.19
CA ALA A 263 1.45 -14.71 -8.10
C ALA A 263 0.27 -15.60 -7.70
N LEU A 264 0.52 -16.90 -7.59
CA LEU A 264 -0.46 -17.90 -7.19
C LEU A 264 -1.07 -17.57 -5.81
N SER A 265 -0.21 -17.16 -4.88
CA SER A 265 -0.60 -16.86 -3.51
C SER A 265 -1.43 -15.60 -3.39
N ILE A 266 -1.10 -14.53 -4.11
CA ILE A 266 -1.89 -13.29 -4.09
C ILE A 266 -3.30 -13.56 -4.62
N VAL A 267 -3.42 -14.29 -5.74
CA VAL A 267 -4.72 -14.60 -6.32
C VAL A 267 -5.55 -15.43 -5.35
N GLN A 268 -4.96 -16.43 -4.69
CA GLN A 268 -5.68 -17.22 -3.68
C GLN A 268 -6.16 -16.39 -2.49
N VAL A 269 -5.31 -15.53 -1.92
CA VAL A 269 -5.63 -14.82 -0.67
C VAL A 269 -6.54 -13.61 -0.88
N THR A 270 -6.58 -13.07 -2.09
CA THR A 270 -7.39 -11.87 -2.42
C THR A 270 -8.57 -12.16 -3.34
N SER A 271 -8.57 -13.28 -4.06
CA SER A 271 -9.56 -13.57 -5.11
C SER A 271 -9.63 -12.46 -6.18
N THR A 272 -8.52 -11.74 -6.41
CA THR A 272 -8.43 -10.67 -7.41
C THR A 272 -7.44 -11.06 -8.52
N PRO A 273 -7.67 -10.62 -9.76
CA PRO A 273 -6.81 -10.97 -10.88
C PRO A 273 -5.48 -10.21 -10.83
N ILE A 274 -4.44 -10.82 -11.40
CA ILE A 274 -3.21 -10.11 -11.76
C ILE A 274 -3.42 -9.53 -13.16
N LEU A 275 -3.22 -8.22 -13.32
CA LEU A 275 -3.39 -7.56 -14.64
C LEU A 275 -2.10 -7.51 -15.43
N TYR A 276 -1.01 -7.17 -14.74
CA TYR A 276 0.26 -6.90 -15.39
C TYR A 276 1.44 -7.40 -14.57
N LEU A 277 2.51 -7.77 -15.28
CA LEU A 277 3.82 -8.08 -14.77
C LEU A 277 4.81 -6.97 -15.17
N GLY A 278 5.51 -6.41 -14.19
CA GLY A 278 6.64 -5.52 -14.38
C GLY A 278 7.91 -6.34 -14.54
N VAL A 279 8.44 -6.42 -15.77
CA VAL A 279 9.54 -7.32 -16.17
C VAL A 279 10.84 -6.59 -16.54
N GLY A 280 11.04 -5.40 -15.99
CA GLY A 280 12.18 -4.53 -16.31
C GLY A 280 12.02 -3.13 -15.77
N GLN A 281 12.84 -2.18 -16.22
CA GLN A 281 12.85 -0.79 -15.73
C GLN A 281 12.22 0.21 -16.72
N GLU A 282 12.15 -0.14 -18.00
CA GLU A 282 11.69 0.77 -19.05
C GLU A 282 10.17 0.84 -19.12
N TYR A 283 9.62 1.91 -19.72
CA TYR A 283 8.17 2.08 -19.84
C TYR A 283 7.44 0.91 -20.54
N PRO A 284 7.98 0.30 -21.62
CA PRO A 284 7.35 -0.85 -22.27
C PRO A 284 7.42 -2.16 -21.47
N ASP A 285 8.11 -2.19 -20.31
CA ASP A 285 8.33 -3.38 -19.49
C ASP A 285 7.20 -3.63 -18.49
N LEU A 286 5.98 -3.20 -18.82
CA LEU A 286 4.75 -3.63 -18.17
C LEU A 286 3.99 -4.51 -19.17
N LYS A 287 3.96 -5.81 -18.91
CA LYS A 287 3.34 -6.80 -19.79
C LYS A 287 2.02 -7.27 -19.20
N PRO A 288 0.96 -7.47 -20.01
CA PRO A 288 -0.26 -8.08 -19.51
C PRO A 288 0.07 -9.45 -18.93
N PHE A 289 -0.56 -9.77 -17.80
CA PHE A 289 -0.49 -11.11 -17.24
C PHE A 289 -1.40 -12.03 -18.07
N ASP A 290 -0.85 -13.18 -18.46
CA ASP A 290 -1.57 -14.21 -19.19
C ASP A 290 -1.43 -15.53 -18.44
N LYS A 291 -2.57 -16.09 -18.01
CA LYS A 291 -2.58 -17.31 -17.19
C LYS A 291 -2.01 -18.50 -17.95
N ASP A 292 -2.27 -18.58 -19.26
CA ASP A 292 -1.87 -19.72 -20.09
C ASP A 292 -0.35 -19.70 -20.28
N SER A 293 0.23 -18.54 -20.57
CA SER A 293 1.68 -18.31 -20.59
C SER A 293 2.34 -18.60 -19.25
N PHE A 294 1.69 -18.25 -18.13
CA PHE A 294 2.17 -18.59 -16.79
C PHE A 294 2.20 -20.11 -16.59
N LEU A 295 1.11 -20.80 -16.91
CA LEU A 295 1.01 -22.26 -16.82
C LEU A 295 2.04 -22.95 -17.73
N GLU A 296 2.23 -22.48 -18.96
CA GLU A 296 3.27 -22.99 -19.88
C GLU A 296 4.68 -22.82 -19.31
N THR A 297 4.96 -21.66 -18.69
CA THR A 297 6.27 -21.39 -18.08
C THR A 297 6.52 -22.34 -16.90
N VAL A 298 5.50 -22.60 -16.09
CA VAL A 298 5.59 -23.43 -14.88
C VAL A 298 5.55 -24.93 -15.18
N PHE A 299 4.80 -25.39 -16.18
CA PHE A 299 4.58 -26.81 -16.46
C PHE A 299 5.17 -27.29 -17.80
N GLY A 300 5.70 -26.40 -18.64
CA GLY A 300 6.08 -26.71 -20.03
C GLY A 300 4.87 -26.76 -20.95
N SER A 301 5.01 -27.38 -22.14
CA SER A 301 3.92 -27.46 -23.14
C SER A 301 2.61 -27.96 -22.52
N LEU A 302 1.53 -27.27 -22.89
CA LEU A 302 0.13 -27.55 -22.55
C LEU A 302 -0.61 -28.34 -23.64
N ASP A 303 0.06 -28.70 -24.74
CA ASP A 303 -0.58 -29.28 -25.95
C ASP A 303 -1.32 -30.60 -25.68
N ASP A 304 -0.99 -31.27 -24.58
CA ASP A 304 -1.52 -32.57 -24.19
C ASP A 304 -2.60 -32.51 -23.09
N VAL A 305 -2.95 -31.31 -22.61
CA VAL A 305 -3.85 -31.07 -21.47
C VAL A 305 -5.23 -30.65 -21.97
N GLU A 306 -6.23 -31.51 -21.82
CA GLU A 306 -7.63 -31.10 -21.98
C GLU A 306 -8.06 -30.25 -20.77
N LEU A 307 -7.75 -28.96 -20.83
CA LEU A 307 -8.39 -27.98 -19.94
C LEU A 307 -9.89 -28.02 -20.26
N LYS A 308 -10.68 -28.63 -19.37
CA LYS A 308 -12.12 -28.47 -19.40
C LYS A 308 -12.40 -26.98 -19.18
N LYS A 309 -12.61 -26.24 -20.27
CA LYS A 309 -13.38 -25.00 -20.21
C LYS A 309 -14.70 -25.40 -19.59
N GLU A 310 -14.94 -25.03 -18.33
CA GLU A 310 -16.31 -24.98 -17.86
C GLU A 310 -17.03 -24.08 -18.85
N SER A 311 -17.90 -24.70 -19.63
CA SER A 311 -18.85 -24.01 -20.49
C SER A 311 -19.48 -22.92 -19.64
N GLU A 312 -19.59 -21.73 -20.22
CA GLU A 312 -20.47 -20.67 -19.74
C GLU A 312 -21.72 -21.29 -19.10
N PRO A 313 -22.17 -20.81 -17.92
CA PRO A 313 -23.37 -21.35 -17.30
C PRO A 313 -24.46 -21.32 -18.35
N THR A 314 -24.88 -22.51 -18.82
CA THR A 314 -26.09 -22.65 -19.63
C THR A 314 -27.16 -21.88 -18.88
N PRO A 315 -27.84 -20.90 -19.51
CA PRO A 315 -28.89 -20.17 -18.84
C PRO A 315 -29.87 -21.22 -18.33
N GLU A 316 -30.03 -21.23 -17.01
CA GLU A 316 -31.10 -21.97 -16.36
C GLU A 316 -32.38 -21.62 -17.13
N PRO A 317 -33.16 -22.60 -17.62
CA PRO A 317 -34.37 -22.30 -18.37
C PRO A 317 -35.23 -21.38 -17.51
N GLU A 318 -35.54 -20.19 -18.03
CA GLU A 318 -36.42 -19.24 -17.37
C GLU A 318 -37.63 -20.01 -16.82
N PRO A 319 -38.01 -19.82 -15.55
CA PRO A 319 -39.20 -20.46 -15.02
C PRO A 319 -40.38 -20.03 -15.89
N THR A 320 -40.99 -21.00 -16.57
CA THR A 320 -42.24 -20.83 -17.29
C THR A 320 -43.20 -20.07 -16.37
N PRO A 321 -43.70 -18.88 -16.73
CA PRO A 321 -44.60 -18.15 -15.87
C PRO A 321 -45.84 -19.00 -15.62
N GLU A 322 -46.12 -19.32 -14.36
CA GLU A 322 -47.39 -19.91 -13.97
C GLU A 322 -48.53 -18.99 -14.45
N PRO A 323 -49.65 -19.55 -14.96
CA PRO A 323 -50.76 -18.75 -15.41
C PRO A 323 -51.27 -17.88 -14.26
N THR A 324 -51.19 -16.57 -14.45
CA THR A 324 -51.73 -15.56 -13.54
C THR A 324 -53.23 -15.82 -13.38
N PRO A 325 -53.74 -16.06 -12.16
CA PRO A 325 -55.18 -16.17 -11.95
C PRO A 325 -55.85 -14.82 -12.29
N GLU A 326 -56.96 -14.89 -13.03
CA GLU A 326 -57.76 -13.74 -13.41
C GLU A 326 -58.12 -12.88 -12.18
N PRO A 327 -58.07 -11.54 -12.28
CA PRO A 327 -58.38 -10.67 -11.16
C PRO A 327 -59.84 -10.84 -10.76
N THR A 328 -60.05 -11.22 -9.50
CA THR A 328 -61.36 -11.16 -8.85
C THR A 328 -61.72 -9.68 -8.66
N PRO A 329 -62.94 -9.24 -9.01
CA PRO A 329 -63.33 -7.84 -8.83
C PRO A 329 -63.35 -7.50 -7.33
N GLU A 330 -62.51 -6.56 -6.92
CA GLU A 330 -62.54 -5.98 -5.57
C GLU A 330 -63.87 -5.23 -5.32
N PRO A 331 -64.45 -5.34 -4.12
CA PRO A 331 -65.65 -4.59 -3.77
C PRO A 331 -65.33 -3.09 -3.66
N THR A 332 -66.18 -2.30 -4.30
CA THR A 332 -66.17 -0.83 -4.27
C THR A 332 -66.28 -0.32 -2.82
N PRO A 333 -65.32 0.46 -2.29
CA PRO A 333 -65.51 1.12 -1.01
C PRO A 333 -66.53 2.27 -1.14
N GLU A 334 -67.45 2.33 -0.19
CA GLU A 334 -68.42 3.43 -0.01
C GLU A 334 -67.71 4.78 0.20
N PRO A 335 -68.32 5.91 -0.20
CA PRO A 335 -67.69 7.22 -0.10
C PRO A 335 -67.54 7.67 1.36
N THR A 336 -66.30 7.76 1.82
CA THR A 336 -65.91 8.46 3.05
C THR A 336 -66.12 9.97 2.89
N PRO A 337 -66.73 10.67 3.86
CA PRO A 337 -66.94 12.11 3.76
C PRO A 337 -65.61 12.88 3.73
N GLU A 338 -65.56 13.90 2.87
CA GLU A 338 -64.43 14.83 2.69
C GLU A 338 -64.01 15.46 4.03
N PRO A 339 -62.71 15.50 4.36
CA PRO A 339 -62.24 16.30 5.48
C PRO A 339 -62.36 17.79 5.15
N THR A 340 -63.09 18.50 6.01
CA THR A 340 -63.14 19.95 6.10
C THR A 340 -61.72 20.54 6.09
N PRO A 341 -61.42 21.57 5.29
CA PRO A 341 -60.11 22.19 5.29
C PRO A 341 -59.84 22.84 6.66
N GLU A 342 -58.74 22.44 7.30
CA GLU A 342 -58.18 23.17 8.43
C GLU A 342 -57.78 24.59 7.99
N PRO A 343 -57.99 25.62 8.84
CA PRO A 343 -57.62 26.98 8.50
C PRO A 343 -56.10 27.08 8.32
N THR A 344 -55.72 27.61 7.17
CA THR A 344 -54.34 28.01 6.85
C THR A 344 -53.86 28.98 7.94
N PRO A 345 -52.69 28.77 8.57
CA PRO A 345 -52.11 29.79 9.42
C PRO A 345 -51.81 31.03 8.57
N GLU A 346 -52.28 32.18 9.06
CA GLU A 346 -52.01 33.49 8.46
C GLU A 346 -50.49 33.70 8.28
N PRO A 347 -50.06 34.37 7.20
CA PRO A 347 -48.65 34.68 7.02
C PRO A 347 -48.17 35.58 8.16
N THR A 348 -47.14 35.11 8.87
CA THR A 348 -46.33 35.92 9.78
C THR A 348 -45.85 37.16 9.03
N PRO A 349 -46.05 38.38 9.57
CA PRO A 349 -45.54 39.59 8.91
C PRO A 349 -44.01 39.52 8.81
N GLU A 350 -43.50 39.85 7.62
CA GLU A 350 -42.07 40.06 7.40
C GLU A 350 -41.53 41.09 8.41
N PRO A 351 -40.31 40.90 8.96
CA PRO A 351 -39.68 41.94 9.75
C PRO A 351 -39.43 43.15 8.85
N THR A 352 -40.09 44.25 9.21
CA THR A 352 -39.83 45.60 8.70
C THR A 352 -38.31 45.88 8.73
N PRO A 353 -37.68 46.36 7.65
CA PRO A 353 -36.30 46.80 7.71
C PRO A 353 -36.16 47.94 8.71
N GLU A 354 -35.21 47.80 9.64
CA GLU A 354 -34.79 48.89 10.51
C GLU A 354 -34.34 50.11 9.68
N PRO A 355 -34.63 51.34 10.13
CA PRO A 355 -34.18 52.54 9.42
C PRO A 355 -32.64 52.61 9.42
N GLU A 356 -32.06 52.90 8.26
CA GLU A 356 -30.65 53.23 8.10
C GLU A 356 -30.24 54.31 9.13
N PRO A 357 -29.08 54.17 9.80
CA PRO A 357 -28.53 55.25 10.59
C PRO A 357 -28.17 56.42 9.66
N THR A 358 -28.74 57.58 9.95
CA THR A 358 -28.36 58.87 9.37
C THR A 358 -26.86 59.10 9.48
N PRO A 359 -26.19 59.64 8.44
CA PRO A 359 -24.77 59.97 8.51
C PRO A 359 -24.51 61.06 9.55
N GLU A 360 -23.61 60.79 10.49
CA GLU A 360 -22.98 61.80 11.35
C GLU A 360 -22.25 62.84 10.49
N PRO A 361 -22.25 64.13 10.85
CA PRO A 361 -21.49 65.15 10.14
C PRO A 361 -19.98 64.89 10.28
N GLU A 362 -19.27 64.93 9.16
CA GLU A 362 -17.81 64.87 9.09
C GLU A 362 -17.17 65.93 10.01
N PRO A 363 -16.18 65.57 10.84
CA PRO A 363 -15.38 66.56 11.54
C PRO A 363 -14.50 67.32 10.54
N THR A 364 -14.69 68.63 10.50
CA THR A 364 -13.82 69.63 9.85
C THR A 364 -12.34 69.36 10.19
N PRO A 365 -11.42 69.30 9.22
CA PRO A 365 -9.99 69.20 9.52
C PRO A 365 -9.49 70.49 10.17
N GLU A 366 -8.90 70.37 11.35
CA GLU A 366 -8.10 71.44 11.97
C GLU A 366 -6.84 71.71 11.14
N PRO A 367 -6.36 72.97 11.07
CA PRO A 367 -5.21 73.33 10.24
C PRO A 367 -3.93 72.71 10.79
N THR A 368 -3.21 72.02 9.91
CA THR A 368 -1.85 71.50 10.13
C THR A 368 -0.88 72.66 10.39
N PRO A 369 -0.09 72.66 11.49
CA PRO A 369 1.02 73.59 11.63
C PRO A 369 2.18 73.19 10.70
N GLU A 370 2.85 74.20 10.15
CA GLU A 370 4.01 74.10 9.25
C GLU A 370 5.17 73.29 9.85
N PRO A 371 5.96 72.57 9.03
CA PRO A 371 7.09 71.78 9.52
C PRO A 371 8.23 72.70 9.99
N THR A 372 8.67 72.47 11.23
CA THR A 372 9.94 72.98 11.76
C THR A 372 11.07 72.05 11.31
N PRO A 373 12.24 72.54 10.88
CA PRO A 373 13.33 71.67 10.41
C PRO A 373 13.91 70.82 11.55
N GLU A 374 14.10 69.53 11.26
CA GLU A 374 14.72 68.53 12.13
C GLU A 374 16.18 68.87 12.47
N PRO A 375 16.63 68.68 13.73
CA PRO A 375 18.04 68.57 14.04
C PRO A 375 18.55 67.15 13.73
N THR A 376 19.75 67.10 13.15
CA THR A 376 20.54 65.90 12.82
C THR A 376 20.66 64.91 13.99
N PRO A 377 20.40 63.60 13.80
CA PRO A 377 20.59 62.62 14.88
C PRO A 377 22.07 62.21 15.02
N GLU A 378 22.54 62.21 16.27
CA GLU A 378 23.74 61.48 16.71
C GLU A 378 23.49 59.96 16.71
N PRO A 379 24.52 59.12 16.55
CA PRO A 379 24.35 57.67 16.45
C PRO A 379 23.97 57.05 17.80
N THR A 380 22.81 56.38 17.85
CA THR A 380 22.34 55.57 18.98
C THR A 380 22.67 54.09 18.75
N PRO A 381 23.13 53.35 19.79
CA PRO A 381 23.65 51.98 19.68
C PRO A 381 22.60 50.91 19.35
N GLU A 382 23.09 49.76 18.88
CA GLU A 382 22.35 48.58 18.43
C GLU A 382 21.31 48.06 19.45
N PRO A 383 20.16 47.52 18.97
CA PRO A 383 19.09 47.07 19.85
C PRO A 383 19.42 45.75 20.56
N THR A 384 19.35 45.81 21.88
CA THR A 384 19.14 44.66 22.76
C THR A 384 17.75 44.06 22.50
N PRO A 385 17.59 42.73 22.38
CA PRO A 385 16.29 42.11 22.20
C PRO A 385 15.45 42.16 23.49
N GLU A 386 14.16 42.50 23.34
CA GLU A 386 13.13 42.41 24.39
C GLU A 386 12.78 40.94 24.72
N PRO A 387 12.26 40.68 25.94
CA PRO A 387 12.09 39.33 26.47
C PRO A 387 10.85 38.62 25.91
N THR A 388 11.07 37.40 25.42
CA THR A 388 10.05 36.40 25.08
C THR A 388 9.42 35.83 26.36
N PRO A 389 8.10 35.56 26.40
CA PRO A 389 7.38 35.15 27.61
C PRO A 389 7.87 33.81 28.17
N GLU A 390 7.99 33.75 29.50
CA GLU A 390 8.35 32.57 30.27
C GLU A 390 7.17 31.58 30.46
N THR A 391 7.54 30.30 30.46
CA THR A 391 6.92 29.13 31.12
C THR A 391 5.80 28.34 30.41
N SER A 392 6.22 27.48 29.49
CA SER A 392 5.96 26.03 29.61
C SER A 392 7.28 25.30 29.35
N ASP A 393 8.10 25.21 30.40
CA ASP A 393 9.30 24.37 30.43
C ASP A 393 8.90 22.91 30.26
N ASP A 394 9.49 22.21 29.29
CA ASP A 394 9.83 20.76 29.31
C ASP A 394 10.23 20.24 27.91
N ASP A 395 10.76 21.08 27.00
CA ASP A 395 11.55 20.54 25.87
C ASP A 395 13.02 20.42 26.29
N PRO A 396 13.53 19.20 26.54
CA PRO A 396 14.89 18.97 27.02
C PRO A 396 15.97 19.47 26.04
N PHE A 397 15.64 19.63 24.75
CA PHE A 397 16.56 20.06 23.70
C PHE A 397 16.32 21.49 23.21
N GLN A 398 15.44 22.25 23.87
CA GLN A 398 15.18 23.63 23.51
C GLN A 398 16.47 24.45 23.44
N GLY A 399 16.68 25.13 22.30
CA GLY A 399 17.85 25.96 22.04
C GLY A 399 19.12 25.20 21.63
N ILE A 400 19.04 23.89 21.36
CA ILE A 400 20.12 23.09 20.79
C ILE A 400 19.76 22.79 19.33
N ASN A 401 20.69 22.98 18.39
CA ASN A 401 20.42 22.65 16.99
C ASN A 401 20.45 21.14 16.75
N ASP A 402 19.59 20.62 15.89
CA ASP A 402 19.51 19.18 15.55
C ASP A 402 20.84 18.59 15.06
N ASP A 403 21.64 19.39 14.35
CA ASP A 403 22.98 19.00 13.90
C ASP A 403 23.95 18.78 15.08
N GLU A 404 23.80 19.55 16.16
CA GLU A 404 24.65 19.42 17.36
C GLU A 404 24.27 18.19 18.19
N ILE A 405 22.98 17.86 18.23
CA ILE A 405 22.47 16.63 18.86
C ILE A 405 23.01 15.42 18.12
N THR A 406 22.88 15.41 16.79
CA THR A 406 23.36 14.32 15.92
C THR A 406 24.88 14.15 16.06
N THR A 407 25.62 15.25 15.96
CA THR A 407 27.09 15.22 16.09
C THR A 407 27.52 14.68 17.46
N TYR A 408 26.88 15.10 18.54
CA TYR A 408 27.19 14.61 19.88
C TYR A 408 26.89 13.11 20.04
N SER A 409 25.70 12.68 19.60
CA SER A 409 25.29 11.27 19.69
C SER A 409 26.21 10.35 18.88
N GLU A 410 26.70 10.77 17.72
CA GLU A 410 27.67 10.01 16.93
C GLU A 410 29.06 10.00 17.56
N LEU A 411 29.53 11.15 18.07
CA LEU A 411 30.88 11.29 18.63
C LEU A 411 31.06 10.50 19.94
N PHE A 412 30.00 10.42 20.74
CA PHE A 412 30.01 9.73 22.04
C PHE A 412 29.21 8.42 22.04
N SER A 413 28.73 7.97 20.87
CA SER A 413 27.92 6.75 20.70
C SER A 413 26.73 6.67 21.68
N VAL A 414 26.01 7.78 21.85
CA VAL A 414 24.88 7.87 22.79
C VAL A 414 23.59 7.50 22.06
N PRO A 415 22.86 6.45 22.48
CA PRO A 415 21.59 6.08 21.87
C PRO A 415 20.51 7.14 22.15
N PRO A 416 19.43 7.19 21.35
CA PRO A 416 18.29 8.07 21.61
C PRO A 416 17.71 7.81 23.02
N PRO A 417 17.31 8.86 23.76
CA PRO A 417 16.75 8.70 25.10
C PRO A 417 15.40 7.96 25.02
N GLU A 418 15.16 7.03 25.94
CA GLU A 418 13.92 6.23 25.94
C GLU A 418 12.81 6.86 26.80
N ASN A 419 13.15 7.88 27.60
CA ASN A 419 12.23 8.58 28.49
C ASN A 419 12.65 10.06 28.70
N ASP A 420 11.74 10.86 29.24
CA ASP A 420 11.91 12.30 29.43
C ASP A 420 13.09 12.63 30.38
N ASP A 421 13.33 11.80 31.41
CA ASP A 421 14.45 11.98 32.35
C ASP A 421 15.83 11.79 31.67
N GLU A 422 15.93 10.83 30.76
CA GLU A 422 17.13 10.62 29.94
C GLU A 422 17.32 11.74 28.93
N ALA A 423 16.23 12.21 28.33
CA ALA A 423 16.26 13.33 27.40
C ALA A 423 16.74 14.61 28.09
N ILE A 424 16.26 14.91 29.31
CA ILE A 424 16.70 16.04 30.12
C ILE A 424 18.20 15.94 30.46
N LYS A 425 18.68 14.75 30.83
CA LYS A 425 20.11 14.51 31.11
C LYS A 425 20.97 14.67 29.86
N LEU A 426 20.51 14.17 28.72
CA LEU A 426 21.21 14.27 27.45
C LEU A 426 21.30 15.73 26.97
N GLY A 427 20.20 16.48 27.04
CA GLY A 427 20.16 17.90 26.71
C GLY A 427 21.13 18.72 27.57
N LYS A 428 21.26 18.42 28.87
CA LYS A 428 22.26 19.07 29.75
C LYS A 428 23.71 18.77 29.31
N LYS A 429 24.01 17.51 28.98
CA LYS A 429 25.35 17.11 28.53
C LYS A 429 25.74 17.75 27.20
N ILE A 430 24.81 17.85 26.25
CA ILE A 430 25.06 18.49 24.96
C ILE A 430 25.30 19.99 25.16
N ARG A 431 24.51 20.66 26.01
CA ARG A 431 24.74 22.08 26.35
C ARG A 431 26.11 22.32 26.97
N GLU A 432 26.54 21.47 27.90
CA GLU A 432 27.89 21.57 28.48
C GLU A 432 28.99 21.33 27.43
N TRP A 433 28.80 20.36 26.53
CA TRP A 433 29.75 20.09 25.45
C TRP A 433 29.86 21.28 24.47
N ILE A 434 28.73 21.91 24.12
CA ILE A 434 28.71 23.13 23.30
C ILE A 434 29.42 24.27 24.03
N LYS A 435 29.11 24.48 25.32
CA LYS A 435 29.73 25.53 26.15
C LYS A 435 31.24 25.36 26.27
N ASN A 436 31.72 24.12 26.26
CA ASN A 436 33.14 23.78 26.33
C ASN A 436 33.85 23.80 24.96
N GLY A 437 33.18 24.30 23.91
CA GLY A 437 33.79 24.44 22.58
C GLY A 437 33.83 23.15 21.77
N LYS A 438 32.94 22.20 22.03
CA LYS A 438 32.79 20.93 21.30
C LYS A 438 34.06 20.07 21.23
N PRO A 439 34.71 19.76 22.38
CA PRO A 439 35.95 19.00 22.38
C PRO A 439 35.74 17.55 21.88
N ASN A 440 36.68 17.05 21.09
CA ASN A 440 36.69 15.67 20.61
C ASN A 440 37.30 14.70 21.65
N PRO A 441 36.71 13.51 21.87
CA PRO A 441 37.23 12.52 22.82
C PRO A 441 38.66 12.05 22.54
N CYS A 442 39.11 12.16 21.28
CA CYS A 442 40.45 11.76 20.86
C CYS A 442 41.54 12.81 21.13
N GLU A 443 41.20 14.06 21.47
CA GLU A 443 42.19 15.13 21.64
C GLU A 443 42.60 15.40 23.10
N SER A 444 41.98 14.74 24.08
CA SER A 444 42.36 14.87 25.50
C SER A 444 43.01 13.60 26.06
N LYS A 445 44.20 13.26 25.54
CA LYS A 445 45.19 12.44 26.27
C LYS A 445 46.58 13.08 26.18
N SER A 446 46.71 14.23 26.82
CA SER A 446 48.01 14.71 27.32
C SER A 446 47.79 15.60 28.53
N THR A 447 47.64 14.99 29.70
CA THR A 447 48.37 15.31 30.94
C THR A 447 47.85 14.40 32.05
N VAL A 448 48.81 13.79 32.73
CA VAL A 448 48.71 12.94 33.91
C VAL A 448 48.13 13.74 35.08
N ASP A 449 47.16 13.18 35.81
CA ASP A 449 47.28 13.02 37.27
C ASP A 449 46.34 11.94 37.81
N ASP A 450 46.92 11.09 38.66
CA ASP A 450 46.32 10.03 39.45
C ASP A 450 45.43 10.61 40.56
N SER A 451 44.27 10.00 40.85
CA SER A 451 43.81 9.69 42.23
C SER A 451 42.39 9.12 42.25
N GLU A 452 42.26 7.98 42.94
CA GLU A 452 41.18 7.59 43.87
C GLU A 452 39.76 7.36 43.28
N ASP A 453 38.94 6.39 43.70
CA ASP A 453 39.07 5.26 44.61
C ASP A 453 37.84 4.35 44.38
N ASP A 454 38.00 3.09 44.79
CA ASP A 454 36.98 2.05 44.89
C ASP A 454 35.76 2.41 45.78
N ASP A 455 34.56 1.94 45.41
CA ASP A 455 33.55 1.41 46.35
C ASP A 455 32.42 0.70 45.52
N VAL A 456 32.30 -0.64 45.50
CA VAL A 456 31.80 -1.60 46.50
C VAL A 456 30.30 -1.97 46.33
N GLN A 457 30.12 -3.30 46.24
CA GLN A 457 28.93 -4.15 46.55
C GLN A 457 27.77 -4.23 45.55
N LYS A 458 27.62 -5.39 44.87
CA LYS A 458 26.96 -6.65 45.31
C LYS A 458 25.45 -6.48 45.52
N HIS A 459 24.64 -7.23 44.78
CA HIS A 459 23.99 -8.41 45.33
C HIS A 459 23.29 -9.29 44.27
N ASP A 460 23.43 -10.59 44.53
CA ASP A 460 22.45 -11.67 44.37
C ASP A 460 22.24 -12.47 43.08
N LYS A 461 22.55 -13.76 43.31
CA LYS A 461 21.88 -15.01 42.93
C LYS A 461 22.41 -15.73 41.69
N GLU A 462 23.18 -16.80 41.88
CA GLU A 462 22.72 -18.18 42.21
C GLU A 462 21.79 -18.72 41.12
N GLU A 463 21.92 -19.93 40.59
CA GLU A 463 22.80 -21.07 40.80
C GLU A 463 22.34 -22.05 39.70
N LYS A 464 23.26 -22.72 38.99
CA LYS A 464 23.12 -24.16 38.70
C LYS A 464 24.32 -24.72 37.95
N SER A 465 24.81 -25.81 38.53
CA SER A 465 25.32 -26.99 37.85
C SER A 465 26.78 -26.97 37.35
N LYS A 466 27.68 -27.21 38.32
CA LYS A 466 28.84 -28.10 38.17
C LYS A 466 28.46 -29.37 37.38
N LYS A 467 29.27 -29.78 36.39
CA LYS A 467 30.23 -30.92 36.48
C LYS A 467 30.62 -31.45 35.10
N LYS A 468 31.90 -31.86 35.04
CA LYS A 468 32.59 -32.71 34.03
C LYS A 468 32.97 -31.98 32.74
N GLY A 469 34.18 -32.11 32.22
CA GLY A 469 35.28 -33.00 32.58
C GLY A 469 36.45 -32.74 31.65
N ARG A 470 37.64 -32.88 32.21
CA ARG A 470 38.96 -32.80 31.59
C ARG A 470 39.15 -33.81 30.46
N PHE A 471 40.02 -33.40 29.54
CA PHE A 471 41.05 -34.18 28.83
C PHE A 471 40.67 -35.03 27.62
N GLY A 472 41.41 -34.77 26.53
CA GLY A 472 42.17 -35.83 25.87
C GLY A 472 42.07 -35.90 24.35
N PHE A 473 43.05 -35.29 23.67
CA PHE A 473 43.78 -35.77 22.49
C PHE A 473 43.23 -36.98 21.71
N PHE A 474 43.15 -36.87 20.38
CA PHE A 474 43.98 -37.71 19.49
C PHE A 474 44.07 -37.11 18.07
N LYS A 475 45.30 -37.03 17.55
CA LYS A 475 45.64 -36.90 16.13
C LYS A 475 45.40 -38.25 15.43
N LYS A 476 44.75 -38.26 14.28
CA LYS A 476 45.37 -38.64 12.99
C LYS A 476 44.46 -38.28 11.83
#